data_AF-A0A918YUM4-F1
#
_entry.id   AF-A0A918YUM4-F1
#
_cell.length_a   1.000
_cell.length_b   1.000
_cell.length_c   1.000
_cell.angle_alpha   90.00
_cell.angle_beta   90.00
_cell.angle_gamma   90.00
#
_symmetry.space_group_name_H-M   'P 1'
#
loop_
_entity.id
_entity.type
_entity.pdbx_description
1 polymer ?
#
loop_
_entity_poly.entity_id
_entity_poly.type
_entity_poly.pdbx_seq_one_letter_code
_entity_poly.pdbx_strand_id
1 'polypeptide(L)' 'MWVPHPAAPGREPGGGVNNKRDPVETVLHTAVWCGKVTLAAAQQAIVTDWTTALSGLGLS' A
#
# COMPACT_ATOMS: atom_id res chain seq x y z
N MET A 1 18.82 -8.28 -14.82
CA MET A 1 18.58 -9.12 -13.63
C MET A 1 17.69 -8.32 -12.69
N TRP A 2 16.41 -8.67 -12.57
CA TRP A 2 15.52 -8.04 -11.58
C TRP A 2 15.99 -8.51 -10.21
N VAL A 3 16.38 -7.56 -9.35
CA VAL A 3 16.71 -7.83 -7.96
C VAL A 3 15.39 -7.82 -7.17
N PRO A 4 14.85 -8.96 -6.69
CA PRO A 4 13.69 -8.92 -5.83
C PRO A 4 14.06 -8.16 -4.55
N HIS A 5 13.34 -7.08 -4.26
CA HIS A 5 13.43 -6.38 -2.99
C HIS A 5 13.10 -7.39 -1.87
N PRO A 6 13.85 -7.45 -0.77
CA PRO A 6 13.52 -8.38 0.31
C PRO A 6 12.09 -8.05 0.78
N ALA A 7 11.20 -9.03 0.67
CA ALA A 7 9.89 -8.94 1.29
C ALA A 7 10.12 -8.58 2.75
N ALA A 8 9.54 -7.46 3.21
CA ALA A 8 9.66 -7.01 4.58
C ALA A 8 9.42 -8.20 5.53
N PRO A 9 10.31 -8.47 6.50
CA PRO A 9 10.19 -9.61 7.38
C PRO A 9 8.88 -9.48 8.16
N GLY A 10 7.90 -10.33 7.84
CA GLY A 10 6.56 -10.30 8.41
C GLY A 10 5.40 -10.46 7.43
N ARG A 11 5.62 -10.50 6.09
CA ARG A 11 4.55 -10.84 5.14
C ARG A 11 4.47 -12.35 4.94
N GLU A 12 3.61 -13.00 5.73
CA GLU A 12 3.21 -14.38 5.46
C GLU A 12 2.40 -14.42 4.14
N PRO A 13 2.85 -15.13 3.10
CA PRO A 13 2.05 -15.32 1.90
C PRO A 13 0.94 -16.32 2.21
N GLY A 14 -0.24 -15.82 2.60
CA GLY A 14 -1.44 -16.66 2.78
C GLY A 14 -2.31 -16.40 4.02
N GLY A 15 -2.07 -15.34 4.80
CA GLY A 15 -2.84 -15.05 6.02
C GLY A 15 -4.04 -14.11 5.80
N GLY A 16 -5.16 -14.62 5.28
CA GLY A 16 -6.49 -14.03 5.52
C GLY A 16 -7.11 -13.23 4.38
N VAL A 17 -8.02 -13.89 3.67
CA VAL A 17 -8.84 -13.47 2.52
C VAL A 17 -9.71 -12.20 2.70
N ASN A 18 -9.64 -11.47 3.81
CA ASN A 18 -10.40 -10.23 4.04
C ASN A 18 -9.69 -9.30 5.05
N ASN A 19 -8.40 -9.05 4.87
CA ASN A 19 -7.76 -8.01 5.67
C ASN A 19 -8.24 -6.65 5.16
N LYS A 20 -8.82 -5.82 6.02
CA LYS A 20 -9.39 -4.49 5.67
C LYS A 20 -8.40 -3.54 4.99
N ARG A 21 -7.11 -3.90 4.96
CA ARG A 21 -6.01 -3.23 4.28
C ARG A 21 -5.99 -3.45 2.77
N ASP A 22 -6.51 -4.56 2.26
CA ASP A 22 -6.52 -4.88 0.82
C ASP A 22 -7.19 -3.81 -0.07
N PRO A 23 -8.37 -3.26 0.27
CA PRO A 23 -8.95 -2.16 -0.50
C PRO A 23 -8.09 -0.89 -0.45
N VAL A 24 -7.38 -0.64 0.65
CA VAL A 24 -6.45 0.50 0.77
C VAL A 24 -5.22 0.28 -0.12
N GLU A 25 -4.63 -0.91 -0.12
CA GLU A 25 -3.51 -1.27 -1.01
C GLU A 25 -3.91 -1.09 -2.48
N THR A 26 -5.12 -1.52 -2.85
CA THR A 26 -5.64 -1.39 -4.22
C THR A 26 -5.79 0.07 -4.63
N VAL A 27 -6.44 0.91 -3.81
CA VAL A 27 -6.64 2.34 -4.13
C VAL A 27 -5.30 3.07 -4.21
N LEU A 28 -4.37 2.81 -3.30
CA LEU A 28 -3.04 3.40 -3.33
C LEU A 28 -2.26 2.97 -4.59
N HIS A 29 -2.32 1.69 -4.94
CA HIS A 29 -1.68 1.18 -6.15
C HIS A 29 -2.23 1.88 -7.40
N THR A 30 -3.55 2.03 -7.51
CA THR A 30 -4.18 2.78 -8.61
C THR A 30 -3.79 4.26 -8.60
N ALA A 31 -3.71 4.90 -7.43
CA ALA A 31 -3.32 6.29 -7.32
C ALA A 31 -1.86 6.53 -7.74
N VAL A 32 -0.95 5.62 -7.38
CA VAL A 32 0.44 5.63 -7.83
C VAL A 32 0.51 5.41 -9.34
N TRP A 33 -0.21 4.42 -9.86
CA TRP A 33 -0.24 4.12 -11.30
C TRP A 33 -0.79 5.28 -12.13
N CYS A 34 -1.79 5.99 -11.61
CA CYS A 34 -2.38 7.17 -12.23
C CYS A 34 -1.53 8.44 -12.03
N GLY A 35 -0.42 8.37 -11.27
CA GLY A 35 0.44 9.51 -10.97
C GLY A 35 -0.19 10.55 -10.04
N LYS A 36 -1.29 10.21 -9.35
CA LYS A 36 -1.96 11.09 -8.37
C LYS A 36 -1.14 11.24 -7.09
N VAL A 37 -0.42 10.19 -6.71
CA VAL A 37 0.49 10.17 -5.55
C VAL A 37 1.80 9.48 -5.92
N THR A 38 2.87 9.78 -5.20
CA THR A 38 4.15 9.10 -5.41
C THR A 38 4.18 7.75 -4.69
N LEU A 39 4.97 6.79 -5.22
CA LEU A 39 5.17 5.49 -4.56
C LEU A 39 5.66 5.65 -3.11
N ALA A 40 6.58 6.59 -2.87
CA ALA A 40 7.10 6.88 -1.55
C ALA A 40 6.00 7.38 -0.60
N ALA A 41 5.11 8.27 -1.07
CA ALA A 41 4.00 8.77 -0.25
C ALA A 41 2.99 7.66 0.09
N ALA A 42 2.65 6.80 -0.87
CA ALA A 42 1.79 5.65 -0.65
C ALA A 42 2.40 4.65 0.36
N GLN A 43 3.70 4.37 0.22
CA GLN A 43 4.43 3.48 1.14
C GLN A 43 4.53 4.05 2.55
N GLN A 44 4.80 5.34 2.70
CA GLN A 44 4.80 6.00 4.01
C GLN A 44 3.43 5.96 4.66
N ALA A 45 2.38 6.35 3.93
CA ALA A 45 1.01 6.39 4.46
C ALA A 45 0.55 5.01 4.94
N ILE A 46 0.81 3.94 4.18
CA ILE A 46 0.36 2.59 4.55
C ILE A 46 1.19 1.93 5.66
N VAL A 47 2.42 2.38 5.89
CA VAL A 47 3.27 1.92 7.01
C VAL A 47 2.96 2.69 8.28
N THR A 48 2.64 3.98 8.19
CA THR A 48 2.28 4.82 9.33
C THR A 48 0.91 4.45 9.89
N ASP A 49 -0.15 4.56 9.09
CA ASP A 49 -1.50 4.19 9.49
C ASP A 49 -2.35 3.89 8.26
N TRP A 50 -2.51 2.60 7.97
CA TRP A 50 -3.22 2.17 6.77
C TRP A 50 -4.71 2.50 6.80
N THR A 51 -5.32 2.74 7.97
CA THR A 51 -6.75 3.07 8.07
C THR A 51 -7.05 4.52 7.68
N THR A 52 -6.07 5.41 7.79
CA THR A 52 -6.17 6.84 7.46
C THR A 52 -5.36 7.21 6.21
N ALA A 53 -4.62 6.26 5.63
CA ALA A 53 -3.75 6.48 4.46
C ALA A 53 -4.45 7.13 3.26
N LEU A 54 -5.70 6.71 2.96
CA LEU A 54 -6.46 7.27 1.84
C LEU A 54 -6.83 8.73 2.09
N SER A 55 -7.43 9.01 3.25
CA SER A 55 -7.79 10.37 3.66
C SER A 55 -6.57 11.29 3.76
N GLY A 56 -5.45 10.79 4.28
CA GLY A 56 -4.19 11.54 4.39
C GLY A 56 -3.56 11.89 3.04
N LEU A 57 -3.85 11.10 2.00
CA LEU A 57 -3.41 11.33 0.63
C LEU A 57 -4.47 12.00 -0.25
N GLY A 58 -5.64 12.35 0.32
CA GLY A 58 -6.76 12.95 -0.43
C GLY A 58 -7.42 12.00 -1.44
N LEU A 59 -7.30 10.69 -1.21
CA LEU A 59 -7.92 9.63 -2.01
C LEU A 59 -9.21 9.21 -1.30
N SER A 60 -10.35 9.24 -1.99
CA SER A 60 -11.67 8.85 -1.45
C SER A 60 -12.33 7.79 -2.31
#